data_AF-A0A947BT10-F1
#
_entry.id   AF-A0A947BT10-F1
#
_cell.length_a   1.000
_cell.length_b   1.000
_cell.length_c   1.000
_cell.angle_alpha   90.00
_cell.angle_beta   90.00
_cell.angle_gamma   90.00
#
_symmetry.space_group_name_H-M   'P 1'
#
loop_
_entity.id
_entity.type
_entity.pdbx_description
1 polymer ?
#
loop_
_entity_poly.entity_id
_entity_poly.type
_entity_poly.pdbx_seq_one_letter_code
_entity_poly.pdbx_strand_id
1 'polypeptide(L)'
;MAIRKSFIVQKNEIKSISGQKGIVVLIFAIILSMTVIAYFLSGLSPQELTHNQIVSTSKSLSRAKQALLAYAASRADIATPTAQPGRLGYLPCPANNNGEGNSVGTCGASNMAAIGWFPWRSLGLPPLKDESGTCLLYAVSGSYKFSPPPNMLNEDSYGMFQIVDESENIVQGSSPENRVVALVFAAGKALPGQARNYKAGTQCGDDVDNFGAYLDEFKSINNSSVNTAKVDEIDQFIHATAESMAHDAETPRNDRFITITRDEIWSAIMLRDEFDASLTTGTSKTRRVTEALARCLAQYGNGNANSRLPFPAPMDLDGNDYRDRDSYDDASVATGQHFGRFPYIVDSSDSVIPGTSAVTELFDKDFAAPPQNPPAGNIVDCNSLPIAFPLNPVSNLRTSTSEDRIYWENRKDHFFYAVSSDYRPNAGPADDTAGAPRCAGGCLTVAGIQHAAVVIYSGEKQGGQRRHAPVAPSDTEETKNDFTRYVEVVNAAGTGTGDYTPTGNDVIFCITDTDPLSVVPCP
;
A
#
# COMPACT_ATOMS: atom_id res chain seq x y z
N MET A 1 101.63 3.50 62.10
CA MET A 1 101.51 2.03 61.99
C MET A 1 100.40 1.73 61.00
N ALA A 2 100.69 0.86 60.02
CA ALA A 2 99.77 0.10 59.16
C ALA A 2 99.10 0.73 57.90
N ILE A 3 99.62 0.29 56.74
CA ILE A 3 98.94 -0.34 55.57
C ILE A 3 98.46 0.50 54.35
N ARG A 4 99.05 0.10 53.20
CA ARG A 4 98.73 0.25 51.75
C ARG A 4 97.24 0.42 51.34
N LYS A 5 97.02 1.17 50.24
CA LYS A 5 96.69 0.63 48.89
C LYS A 5 96.60 1.73 47.82
N SER A 6 97.15 1.44 46.64
CA SER A 6 97.12 2.23 45.41
C SER A 6 95.88 1.85 44.58
N PHE A 7 95.20 2.82 43.96
CA PHE A 7 94.07 2.60 43.06
C PHE A 7 94.44 3.06 41.64
N ILE A 8 94.43 2.12 40.69
CA ILE A 8 94.35 2.36 39.24
C ILE A 8 93.19 1.49 38.75
N VAL A 9 92.23 2.07 38.03
CA VAL A 9 91.21 1.32 37.29
C VAL A 9 91.14 1.87 35.86
N GLN A 10 91.26 0.93 34.93
CA GLN A 10 91.36 1.09 33.49
C GLN A 10 90.01 1.40 32.83
N LYS A 11 90.08 2.12 31.71
CA LYS A 11 88.99 2.38 30.76
C LYS A 11 88.89 1.17 29.82
N ASN A 12 87.77 0.45 29.82
CA ASN A 12 87.55 -0.68 28.90
C ASN A 12 86.69 -0.26 27.70
N GLU A 13 87.20 -0.59 26.52
CA GLU A 13 86.61 -0.36 25.20
C GLU A 13 85.35 -1.20 24.96
N ILE A 14 84.39 -0.62 24.25
CA ILE A 14 83.19 -1.31 23.78
C ILE A 14 83.54 -2.05 22.49
N LYS A 15 83.58 -3.38 22.57
CA LYS A 15 83.77 -4.26 21.41
C LYS A 15 82.45 -4.37 20.63
N SER A 16 82.45 -3.85 19.41
CA SER A 16 81.40 -4.08 18.40
C SER A 16 81.41 -5.56 17.99
N ILE A 17 80.25 -6.21 18.08
CA ILE A 17 79.98 -7.52 17.48
C ILE A 17 78.83 -7.33 16.47
N SER A 18 79.16 -7.32 15.18
CA SER A 18 78.19 -7.49 14.10
C SER A 18 78.04 -8.97 13.78
N GLY A 19 76.82 -9.37 13.39
CA GLY A 19 76.52 -10.70 12.86
C GLY A 19 75.39 -11.42 13.60
N GLN A 20 74.22 -11.50 12.96
CA GLN A 20 73.11 -12.44 13.29
C GLN A 20 72.29 -12.21 14.58
N LYS A 21 71.72 -11.02 14.78
CA LYS A 21 70.61 -10.85 15.76
C LYS A 21 69.32 -10.23 15.21
N GLY A 22 69.33 -9.65 14.01
CA GLY A 22 68.14 -9.04 13.41
C GLY A 22 67.06 -10.05 12.99
N ILE A 23 67.45 -11.14 12.30
CA ILE A 23 66.51 -12.16 11.83
C ILE A 23 65.89 -12.93 13.00
N VAL A 24 66.67 -13.24 14.05
CA VAL A 24 66.17 -13.99 15.21
C VAL A 24 65.12 -13.18 15.98
N VAL A 25 65.34 -11.88 16.16
CA VAL A 25 64.36 -11.00 16.81
C VAL A 25 63.11 -10.81 15.96
N LEU A 26 63.25 -10.74 14.63
CA LEU A 26 62.11 -10.63 13.71
C LEU A 26 61.26 -11.90 13.70
N ILE A 27 61.90 -13.08 13.63
CA ILE A 27 61.22 -14.37 13.72
C ILE A 27 60.52 -14.52 15.06
N PHE A 28 61.20 -14.15 16.17
CA PHE A 28 60.59 -14.21 17.49
C PHE A 28 59.40 -13.26 17.62
N ALA A 29 59.49 -12.05 17.05
CA ALA A 29 58.38 -11.09 17.03
C ALA A 29 57.19 -11.57 16.17
N ILE A 30 57.45 -12.24 15.04
CA ILE A 30 56.41 -12.84 14.19
C ILE A 30 55.74 -14.03 14.90
N ILE A 31 56.54 -14.91 15.53
CA ILE A 31 56.01 -16.04 16.30
C ILE A 31 55.16 -15.52 17.47
N LEU A 32 55.64 -14.50 18.18
CA LEU A 32 54.93 -13.87 19.29
C LEU A 32 53.64 -13.18 18.83
N SER A 33 53.67 -12.46 17.71
CA SER A 33 52.46 -11.82 17.17
C SER A 33 51.45 -12.87 16.69
N MET A 34 51.90 -13.92 16.01
CA MET A 34 51.04 -15.03 15.60
C MET A 34 50.45 -15.79 16.79
N THR A 35 51.21 -15.99 17.88
CA THR A 35 50.68 -16.65 19.09
C THR A 35 49.70 -15.76 19.84
N VAL A 36 49.95 -14.45 19.93
CA VAL A 36 49.01 -13.50 20.54
C VAL A 36 47.71 -13.45 19.72
N ILE A 37 47.80 -13.36 18.38
CA ILE A 37 46.64 -13.39 17.50
C ILE A 37 45.89 -14.72 17.61
N ALA A 38 46.59 -15.86 17.60
CA ALA A 38 45.98 -17.17 17.78
C ALA A 38 45.30 -17.34 19.15
N TYR A 39 45.90 -16.80 20.22
CA TYR A 39 45.34 -16.79 21.57
C TYR A 39 44.05 -15.96 21.65
N PHE A 40 44.05 -14.76 21.07
CA PHE A 40 42.84 -13.94 20.97
C PHE A 40 41.75 -14.61 20.11
N LEU A 41 42.11 -15.24 18.99
CA LEU A 41 41.17 -15.97 18.14
C LEU A 41 40.61 -17.24 18.83
N SER A 42 41.38 -17.88 19.71
CA SER A 42 40.93 -19.05 20.49
C SER A 42 39.94 -18.71 21.60
N GLY A 43 39.79 -17.42 21.94
CA GLY A 43 38.78 -16.92 22.89
C GLY A 43 37.45 -16.55 22.24
N LEU A 44 37.35 -16.54 20.90
CA LEU A 44 36.09 -16.34 20.20
C LEU A 44 35.38 -17.68 20.11
N SER A 45 34.31 -17.85 20.88
CA SER A 45 33.48 -19.05 20.73
C SER A 45 32.80 -19.03 19.34
N PRO A 46 32.68 -20.17 18.64
CA PRO A 46 31.89 -20.26 17.42
C PRO A 46 30.45 -19.76 17.61
N GLN A 47 29.91 -19.92 18.83
CA GLN A 47 28.60 -19.46 19.24
C GLN A 47 28.48 -17.92 19.24
N GLU A 48 29.49 -17.18 19.71
CA GLU A 48 29.51 -15.72 19.67
C GLU A 48 29.67 -15.17 18.24
N LEU A 49 30.45 -15.85 17.39
CA LEU A 49 30.59 -15.48 15.97
C LEU A 49 29.28 -15.68 15.22
N THR A 50 28.61 -16.82 15.38
CA THR A 50 27.29 -17.08 14.78
C THR A 50 26.23 -16.14 15.32
N HIS A 51 26.26 -15.81 16.62
CA HIS A 51 25.34 -14.84 17.22
C HIS A 51 25.51 -13.44 16.60
N ASN A 52 26.74 -12.93 16.50
CA ASN A 52 27.02 -11.62 15.91
C ASN A 52 26.63 -11.56 14.42
N GLN A 53 26.80 -12.66 13.68
CA GLN A 53 26.38 -12.77 12.28
C GLN A 53 24.86 -12.72 12.13
N ILE A 54 24.12 -13.48 12.93
CA ILE A 54 22.64 -13.45 12.95
C ILE A 54 22.13 -12.05 13.29
N VAL A 55 22.74 -11.38 14.27
CA VAL A 55 22.39 -10.02 14.67
C VAL A 55 22.63 -9.02 13.53
N SER A 56 23.76 -9.13 12.81
CA SER A 56 24.06 -8.26 11.67
C SER A 56 23.00 -8.36 10.57
N THR A 57 22.65 -9.59 10.18
CA THR A 57 21.65 -9.83 9.12
C THR A 57 20.27 -9.40 9.55
N SER A 58 19.86 -9.70 10.79
CA SER A 58 18.61 -9.22 11.36
C SER A 58 18.51 -7.69 11.35
N LYS A 59 19.61 -6.99 11.65
CA LYS A 59 19.67 -5.53 11.59
C LYS A 59 19.52 -4.99 10.17
N SER A 60 20.18 -5.60 9.18
CA SER A 60 20.04 -5.24 7.77
C SER A 60 18.60 -5.44 7.28
N LEU A 61 17.99 -6.59 7.58
CA LEU A 61 16.60 -6.90 7.23
C LEU A 61 15.61 -5.93 7.92
N SER A 62 15.81 -5.64 9.21
CA SER A 62 14.98 -4.68 9.94
C SER A 62 15.05 -3.27 9.35
N ARG A 63 16.26 -2.81 8.98
CA ARG A 63 16.44 -1.51 8.32
C ARG A 63 15.79 -1.45 6.95
N ALA A 64 15.86 -2.55 6.18
CA ALA A 64 15.19 -2.66 4.89
C ALA A 64 13.67 -2.57 5.03
N LYS A 65 13.10 -3.33 5.97
CA LYS A 65 11.67 -3.29 6.30
C LYS A 65 11.20 -1.89 6.71
N GLN A 66 11.92 -1.25 7.63
CA GLN A 66 11.59 0.12 8.06
C GLN A 66 11.60 1.12 6.89
N ALA A 67 12.54 0.99 5.97
CA ALA A 67 12.58 1.86 4.80
C ALA A 67 11.41 1.62 3.82
N LEU A 68 10.97 0.37 3.65
CA LEU A 68 9.78 0.04 2.87
C LEU A 68 8.50 0.59 3.51
N LEU A 69 8.34 0.43 4.83
CA LEU A 69 7.20 0.99 5.57
C LEU A 69 7.18 2.52 5.50
N ALA A 70 8.34 3.17 5.69
CA ALA A 70 8.45 4.61 5.56
C ALA A 70 8.12 5.08 4.13
N TYR A 71 8.61 4.36 3.11
CA TYR A 71 8.27 4.65 1.72
C TYR A 71 6.76 4.57 1.49
N ALA A 72 6.11 3.48 1.89
CA ALA A 72 4.67 3.30 1.72
C ALA A 72 3.84 4.40 2.39
N ALA A 73 4.29 4.90 3.55
CA ALA A 73 3.58 5.89 4.35
C ALA A 73 3.85 7.36 3.95
N SER A 74 4.96 7.66 3.28
CA SER A 74 5.37 9.04 2.98
C SER A 74 5.54 9.36 1.50
N ARG A 75 5.52 8.36 0.61
CA ARG A 75 5.86 8.58 -0.81
C ARG A 75 4.95 9.60 -1.49
N ALA A 76 3.67 9.62 -1.14
CA ALA A 76 2.69 10.58 -1.67
C ALA A 76 3.08 12.03 -1.37
N ASP A 77 3.81 12.28 -0.28
CA ASP A 77 4.21 13.61 0.18
C ASP A 77 5.56 14.06 -0.40
N ILE A 78 6.35 13.14 -0.99
CA ILE A 78 7.70 13.43 -1.48
C ILE A 78 7.63 14.05 -2.88
N ALA A 79 8.03 15.33 -2.98
CA ALA A 79 7.96 16.11 -4.21
C ALA A 79 8.93 15.69 -5.34
N THR A 80 9.90 14.80 -5.07
CA THR A 80 10.99 14.47 -6.02
C THR A 80 10.96 13.01 -6.48
N PRO A 81 11.12 12.71 -7.79
CA PRO A 81 11.22 13.65 -8.92
C PRO A 81 9.86 14.27 -9.32
N THR A 82 8.74 13.72 -8.84
CA THR A 82 7.39 14.29 -8.96
C THR A 82 6.57 13.90 -7.73
N ALA A 83 5.81 14.85 -7.18
CA ALA A 83 4.80 14.55 -6.18
C ALA A 83 3.75 13.60 -6.79
N GLN A 84 3.37 12.56 -6.06
CA GLN A 84 2.36 11.58 -6.47
C GLN A 84 1.24 11.59 -5.42
N PRO A 85 0.53 12.73 -5.28
CA PRO A 85 -0.48 12.88 -4.24
C PRO A 85 -1.53 11.78 -4.35
N GLY A 86 -2.02 11.30 -3.20
CA GLY A 86 -2.96 10.18 -3.11
C GLY A 86 -2.37 8.77 -3.26
N ARG A 87 -1.08 8.61 -3.58
CA ARG A 87 -0.44 7.28 -3.75
C ARG A 87 0.23 6.76 -2.48
N LEU A 88 -0.56 6.37 -1.49
CA LEU A 88 -0.10 5.74 -0.25
C LEU A 88 -0.21 4.21 -0.31
N GLY A 89 0.60 3.52 0.48
CA GLY A 89 0.60 2.05 0.57
C GLY A 89 1.46 1.35 -0.48
N TYR A 90 1.78 2.02 -1.59
CA TYR A 90 2.60 1.44 -2.65
C TYR A 90 4.06 1.24 -2.22
N LEU A 91 4.66 0.15 -2.68
CA LEU A 91 6.04 -0.23 -2.48
C LEU A 91 6.84 -0.08 -3.78
N PRO A 92 8.15 0.24 -3.72
CA PRO A 92 8.97 0.42 -4.91
C PRO A 92 9.08 -0.90 -5.69
N CYS A 93 9.36 -0.77 -6.98
CA CYS A 93 9.79 -1.93 -7.77
C CYS A 93 11.18 -2.39 -7.31
N PRO A 94 11.51 -3.69 -7.46
CA PRO A 94 12.87 -4.16 -7.25
C PRO A 94 13.87 -3.48 -8.18
N ALA A 95 15.15 -3.50 -7.81
CA ALA A 95 16.24 -3.07 -8.68
C ALA A 95 16.68 -4.23 -9.60
N ASN A 96 17.08 -3.92 -10.83
CA ASN A 96 17.66 -4.88 -11.77
C ASN A 96 19.20 -4.86 -11.80
N ASN A 97 19.84 -4.17 -10.85
CA ASN A 97 21.28 -3.96 -10.69
C ASN A 97 22.05 -3.26 -11.85
N ASN A 98 21.43 -3.02 -13.01
CA ASN A 98 21.94 -2.21 -14.13
C ASN A 98 21.92 -0.69 -13.81
N GLY A 99 22.55 -0.31 -12.69
CA GLY A 99 22.44 1.03 -12.08
C GLY A 99 22.32 0.99 -10.55
N GLU A 100 22.74 -0.11 -9.93
CA GLU A 100 22.86 -0.40 -8.49
C GLU A 100 21.92 0.33 -7.53
N GLY A 101 20.99 -0.44 -6.97
CA GLY A 101 20.11 0.00 -5.88
C GLY A 101 18.98 0.94 -6.31
N ASN A 102 18.85 1.26 -7.60
CA ASN A 102 17.72 2.00 -8.13
C ASN A 102 16.56 1.04 -8.45
N SER A 103 15.37 1.31 -7.90
CA SER A 103 14.11 0.72 -8.35
C SER A 103 13.99 0.89 -9.85
N VAL A 104 13.62 -0.18 -10.56
CA VAL A 104 13.24 -0.03 -11.96
C VAL A 104 11.98 0.82 -12.07
N GLY A 105 11.82 1.55 -13.19
CA GLY A 105 10.64 2.39 -13.41
C GLY A 105 9.35 1.59 -13.56
N THR A 106 9.44 0.36 -14.08
CA THR A 106 8.30 -0.53 -14.36
C THR A 106 8.76 -1.96 -14.06
N CYS A 107 8.04 -2.68 -13.20
CA CYS A 107 8.29 -4.09 -12.89
C CYS A 107 7.03 -4.93 -13.17
N GLY A 108 7.07 -5.69 -14.27
CA GLY A 108 5.92 -6.48 -14.75
C GLY A 108 4.73 -5.64 -15.21
N ALA A 109 3.56 -6.27 -15.34
CA ALA A 109 2.28 -5.57 -15.54
C ALA A 109 1.55 -5.36 -14.21
N SER A 110 0.44 -4.63 -14.21
CA SER A 110 -0.40 -4.44 -13.02
C SER A 110 -0.82 -5.80 -12.42
N ASN A 111 -0.93 -5.89 -11.10
CA ASN A 111 -1.31 -7.10 -10.36
C ASN A 111 -0.38 -8.33 -10.53
N MET A 112 0.80 -8.20 -11.15
CA MET A 112 1.82 -9.25 -11.18
C MET A 112 2.94 -8.99 -10.18
N ALA A 113 3.37 -10.03 -9.47
CA ALA A 113 4.50 -9.90 -8.54
C ALA A 113 5.81 -9.59 -9.26
N ALA A 114 6.77 -9.04 -8.52
CA ALA A 114 8.11 -8.80 -9.03
C ALA A 114 9.16 -9.15 -7.98
N ILE A 115 10.29 -9.69 -8.43
CA ILE A 115 11.45 -9.99 -7.60
C ILE A 115 12.71 -9.36 -8.20
N GLY A 116 13.65 -8.98 -7.35
CA GLY A 116 14.96 -8.50 -7.77
C GLY A 116 15.80 -8.03 -6.61
N TRP A 117 16.75 -7.14 -6.89
CA TRP A 117 17.62 -6.57 -5.85
C TRP A 117 16.88 -5.55 -5.00
N PHE A 118 17.24 -5.43 -3.72
CA PHE A 118 16.64 -4.42 -2.84
C PHE A 118 17.00 -3.00 -3.32
N PRO A 119 16.01 -2.11 -3.55
CA PRO A 119 16.24 -0.79 -4.17
C PRO A 119 16.74 0.24 -3.14
N TRP A 120 17.85 -0.05 -2.47
CA TRP A 120 18.40 0.74 -1.37
C TRP A 120 18.64 2.22 -1.74
N ARG A 121 19.05 2.51 -2.97
CA ARG A 121 19.35 3.88 -3.40
C ARG A 121 18.07 4.68 -3.58
N SER A 122 17.04 4.09 -4.19
CA SER A 122 15.72 4.72 -4.31
C SER A 122 15.05 4.92 -2.94
N LEU A 123 15.44 4.13 -1.95
CA LEU A 123 14.99 4.24 -0.56
C LEU A 123 15.87 5.16 0.30
N GLY A 124 16.88 5.84 -0.28
CA GLY A 124 17.75 6.76 0.45
C GLY A 124 18.67 6.09 1.48
N LEU A 125 19.00 4.81 1.29
CA LEU A 125 19.85 4.02 2.16
C LEU A 125 21.24 3.80 1.56
N PRO A 126 22.27 3.48 2.37
CA PRO A 126 23.46 2.82 1.87
C PRO A 126 23.15 1.35 1.47
N PRO A 127 24.01 0.68 0.69
CA PRO A 127 23.87 -0.74 0.39
C PRO A 127 23.71 -1.56 1.68
N LEU A 128 22.62 -2.33 1.76
CA LEU A 128 22.37 -3.26 2.86
C LEU A 128 22.85 -4.65 2.46
N LYS A 129 23.64 -5.27 3.35
CA LYS A 129 24.26 -6.58 3.13
C LYS A 129 23.97 -7.52 4.28
N ASP A 130 23.90 -8.80 3.99
CA ASP A 130 23.85 -9.86 4.98
C ASP A 130 25.23 -10.17 5.59
N GLU A 131 25.32 -11.19 6.43
CA GLU A 131 26.56 -11.58 7.11
C GLU A 131 27.66 -12.07 6.16
N SER A 132 27.29 -12.49 4.95
CA SER A 132 28.21 -12.97 3.93
C SER A 132 28.77 -11.83 3.07
N GLY A 133 28.21 -10.62 3.20
CA GLY A 133 28.52 -9.47 2.35
C GLY A 133 27.68 -9.42 1.06
N THR A 134 26.67 -10.28 0.94
CA THR A 134 25.74 -10.29 -0.19
C THR A 134 24.67 -9.23 0.02
N CYS A 135 24.32 -8.47 -1.04
CA CYS A 135 23.25 -7.49 -0.95
C CYS A 135 21.88 -8.15 -0.84
N LEU A 136 20.95 -7.47 -0.18
CA LEU A 136 19.60 -7.99 0.01
C LEU A 136 18.84 -8.09 -1.33
N LEU A 137 18.01 -9.13 -1.46
CA LEU A 137 17.01 -9.25 -2.52
C LEU A 137 15.63 -8.89 -1.98
N TYR A 138 14.67 -8.70 -2.88
CA TYR A 138 13.36 -8.15 -2.54
C TYR A 138 12.30 -8.64 -3.51
N ALA A 139 11.19 -9.12 -2.97
CA ALA A 139 9.97 -9.44 -3.71
C ALA A 139 8.82 -8.54 -3.27
N VAL A 140 8.01 -8.09 -4.22
CA VAL A 140 6.83 -7.26 -4.00
C VAL A 140 5.61 -7.87 -4.68
N SER A 141 4.51 -7.92 -3.94
CA SER A 141 3.24 -8.41 -4.46
C SER A 141 2.69 -7.46 -5.51
N GLY A 142 2.04 -8.02 -6.54
CA GLY A 142 1.48 -7.25 -7.65
C GLY A 142 0.46 -6.20 -7.23
N SER A 143 -0.27 -6.45 -6.14
CA SER A 143 -1.26 -5.54 -5.55
C SER A 143 -0.65 -4.39 -4.73
N TYR A 144 0.66 -4.41 -4.44
CA TYR A 144 1.33 -3.37 -3.65
C TYR A 144 2.43 -2.63 -4.41
N LYS A 145 2.80 -3.06 -5.61
CA LYS A 145 3.88 -2.41 -6.36
C LYS A 145 3.46 -1.07 -6.94
N PHE A 146 4.41 -0.14 -6.97
CA PHE A 146 4.18 1.22 -7.44
C PHE A 146 3.97 1.32 -8.96
N SER A 147 4.57 0.43 -9.77
CA SER A 147 4.56 0.59 -11.23
C SER A 147 4.63 -0.72 -12.04
N PRO A 148 3.68 -0.98 -12.96
CA PRO A 148 2.38 -0.31 -13.05
C PRO A 148 1.57 -0.58 -11.77
N PRO A 149 0.83 0.41 -11.24
CA PRO A 149 0.04 0.24 -10.03
C PRO A 149 -1.18 -0.68 -10.26
N PRO A 150 -1.70 -1.36 -9.23
CA PRO A 150 -3.05 -1.93 -9.24
C PRO A 150 -4.11 -0.85 -9.52
N ASN A 151 -5.29 -1.29 -9.98
CA ASN A 151 -6.45 -0.41 -10.21
C ASN A 151 -7.04 0.15 -8.90
N MET A 152 -6.74 -0.48 -7.75
CA MET A 152 -7.18 -0.06 -6.43
C MET A 152 -6.19 -0.56 -5.37
N LEU A 153 -5.80 0.32 -4.45
CA LEU A 153 -4.98 -0.03 -3.28
C LEU A 153 -5.48 0.68 -2.02
N ASN A 154 -6.01 -0.10 -1.09
CA ASN A 154 -6.51 0.33 0.22
C ASN A 154 -6.22 -0.74 1.30
N GLU A 155 -6.67 -0.45 2.53
CA GLU A 155 -6.52 -1.28 3.72
C GLU A 155 -7.17 -2.67 3.62
N ASP A 156 -8.05 -2.90 2.64
CA ASP A 156 -8.67 -4.19 2.38
C ASP A 156 -7.97 -4.95 1.24
N SER A 157 -6.95 -4.37 0.60
CA SER A 157 -6.22 -5.00 -0.51
C SER A 157 -5.24 -6.06 0.00
N TYR A 158 -5.33 -7.28 -0.56
CA TYR A 158 -4.52 -8.42 -0.13
C TYR A 158 -3.13 -8.43 -0.74
N GLY A 159 -2.17 -8.99 -0.02
CA GLY A 159 -0.93 -9.48 -0.61
C GLY A 159 -1.17 -10.79 -1.39
N MET A 160 -0.16 -11.21 -2.14
CA MET A 160 -0.19 -12.44 -2.94
C MET A 160 0.92 -13.42 -2.54
N PHE A 161 1.49 -13.26 -1.35
CA PHE A 161 2.57 -14.13 -0.88
C PHE A 161 2.18 -14.95 0.35
N GLN A 162 2.58 -16.21 0.35
CA GLN A 162 2.44 -17.15 1.44
C GLN A 162 3.80 -17.67 1.89
N ILE A 163 3.93 -17.93 3.19
CA ILE A 163 5.11 -18.58 3.74
C ILE A 163 4.75 -20.01 4.10
N VAL A 164 5.59 -20.96 3.70
CA VAL A 164 5.38 -22.39 3.99
C VAL A 164 6.52 -22.97 4.83
N ASP A 165 6.24 -24.07 5.52
CA ASP A 165 7.24 -24.89 6.20
C ASP A 165 7.83 -25.98 5.27
N GLU A 166 8.75 -26.80 5.79
CA GLU A 166 9.36 -27.90 5.03
C GLU A 166 8.38 -29.04 4.69
N SER A 167 7.19 -29.04 5.29
CA SER A 167 6.09 -29.94 4.93
C SER A 167 5.13 -29.31 3.91
N GLU A 168 5.46 -28.13 3.36
CA GLU A 168 4.62 -27.34 2.46
C GLU A 168 3.29 -26.88 3.11
N ASN A 169 3.21 -26.85 4.44
CA ASN A 169 2.07 -26.24 5.14
C ASN A 169 2.23 -24.73 5.18
N ILE A 170 1.15 -23.99 4.94
CA ILE A 170 1.14 -22.53 5.05
C ILE A 170 1.27 -22.13 6.52
N VAL A 171 2.38 -21.46 6.87
CA VAL A 171 2.64 -20.90 8.21
C VAL A 171 2.30 -19.41 8.30
N GLN A 172 2.21 -18.70 7.17
CA GLN A 172 1.74 -17.32 7.10
C GLN A 172 0.98 -17.07 5.79
N GLY A 173 -0.14 -16.35 5.86
CA GLY A 173 -0.95 -16.01 4.69
C GLY A 173 -1.99 -17.06 4.30
N SER A 174 -2.43 -17.89 5.25
CA SER A 174 -3.48 -18.90 5.00
C SER A 174 -4.81 -18.26 4.60
N SER A 175 -5.18 -17.16 5.24
CA SER A 175 -6.32 -16.32 4.82
C SER A 175 -5.85 -15.11 4.00
N PRO A 176 -6.67 -14.61 3.06
CA PRO A 176 -6.30 -13.52 2.15
C PRO A 176 -5.77 -12.27 2.87
N GLU A 177 -6.40 -11.91 3.99
CA GLU A 177 -6.05 -10.75 4.80
C GLU A 177 -4.68 -10.85 5.49
N ASN A 178 -4.17 -12.07 5.68
CA ASN A 178 -2.89 -12.35 6.31
C ASN A 178 -1.75 -12.58 5.30
N ARG A 179 -2.02 -12.50 4.00
CA ARG A 179 -1.01 -12.69 2.96
C ARG A 179 0.04 -11.59 3.01
N VAL A 180 1.27 -11.99 2.79
CA VAL A 180 2.44 -11.12 2.79
C VAL A 180 2.41 -10.24 1.54
N VAL A 181 2.77 -8.96 1.69
CA VAL A 181 2.77 -7.99 0.59
C VAL A 181 4.17 -7.77 0.01
N ALA A 182 5.21 -8.03 0.79
CA ALA A 182 6.59 -8.03 0.34
C ALA A 182 7.51 -8.87 1.23
N LEU A 183 8.62 -9.33 0.66
CA LEU A 183 9.70 -10.03 1.35
C LEU A 183 11.02 -9.33 1.06
N VAL A 184 11.90 -9.25 2.06
CA VAL A 184 13.30 -8.87 1.86
C VAL A 184 14.17 -10.06 2.27
N PHE A 185 15.01 -10.52 1.35
CA PHE A 185 15.84 -11.71 1.52
C PHE A 185 17.29 -11.35 1.83
N ALA A 186 17.88 -12.16 2.69
CA ALA A 186 19.31 -12.31 2.93
C ALA A 186 19.70 -13.71 2.47
N ALA A 187 20.43 -13.77 1.35
CA ALA A 187 20.80 -15.00 0.64
C ALA A 187 21.89 -15.83 1.36
N GLY A 188 22.49 -15.28 2.42
CA GLY A 188 23.57 -15.93 3.14
C GLY A 188 24.81 -16.18 2.27
N LYS A 189 25.72 -17.03 2.76
CA LYS A 189 26.90 -17.45 2.02
C LYS A 189 26.51 -18.29 0.79
N ALA A 190 27.29 -18.22 -0.28
CA ALA A 190 27.09 -19.10 -1.43
C ALA A 190 27.19 -20.58 -1.00
N LEU A 191 26.16 -21.35 -1.32
CA LEU A 191 26.13 -22.80 -1.11
C LEU A 191 26.86 -23.52 -2.25
N PRO A 192 27.29 -24.79 -2.05
CA PRO A 192 27.92 -25.56 -3.13
C PRO A 192 27.05 -25.58 -4.40
N GLY A 193 27.63 -25.19 -5.54
CA GLY A 193 26.92 -25.11 -6.82
C GLY A 193 26.32 -23.73 -7.14
N GLN A 194 26.22 -22.82 -6.17
CA GLN A 194 25.82 -21.44 -6.44
C GLN A 194 26.99 -20.63 -7.03
N ALA A 195 26.86 -20.24 -8.30
CA ALA A 195 27.82 -19.38 -8.99
C ALA A 195 27.29 -17.95 -9.07
N ARG A 196 27.71 -17.12 -8.12
CA ARG A 196 27.36 -15.69 -8.04
C ARG A 196 28.33 -14.85 -8.86
N ASN A 197 27.84 -14.08 -9.82
CA ASN A 197 28.68 -13.21 -10.65
C ASN A 197 28.88 -11.86 -9.96
N TYR A 198 30.12 -11.51 -9.65
CA TYR A 198 30.45 -10.21 -9.07
C TYR A 198 31.21 -9.35 -10.08
N LYS A 199 30.68 -8.15 -10.35
CA LYS A 199 31.35 -7.13 -11.16
C LYS A 199 32.23 -6.25 -10.28
N ALA A 200 33.53 -6.25 -10.52
CA ALA A 200 34.46 -5.39 -9.81
C ALA A 200 34.06 -3.90 -9.95
N GLY A 201 34.15 -3.14 -8.85
CA GLY A 201 33.79 -1.72 -8.80
C GLY A 201 32.32 -1.41 -8.46
N THR A 202 31.49 -2.44 -8.28
CA THR A 202 30.08 -2.32 -7.84
C THR A 202 29.96 -2.56 -6.32
N GLN A 203 28.88 -2.10 -5.70
CA GLN A 203 28.56 -2.37 -4.29
C GLN A 203 27.87 -3.72 -4.10
N CYS A 204 27.00 -4.10 -5.04
CA CYS A 204 26.08 -5.23 -4.99
C CYS A 204 26.19 -6.17 -6.20
N GLY A 205 27.25 -6.05 -7.00
CA GLY A 205 27.38 -6.81 -8.24
C GLY A 205 26.60 -6.19 -9.40
N ASP A 206 26.56 -6.91 -10.51
CA ASP A 206 25.76 -6.60 -11.70
C ASP A 206 25.20 -7.92 -12.25
N ASP A 207 24.72 -8.77 -11.34
CA ASP A 207 24.19 -10.11 -11.63
C ASP A 207 22.69 -10.00 -11.87
N VAL A 208 22.36 -9.56 -13.08
CA VAL A 208 20.98 -9.32 -13.52
C VAL A 208 20.29 -10.66 -13.76
N ASP A 209 19.06 -10.82 -13.25
CA ASP A 209 18.18 -11.98 -13.44
C ASP A 209 18.73 -13.35 -13.01
N ASN A 210 19.90 -13.41 -12.35
CA ASN A 210 20.51 -14.64 -11.84
C ASN A 210 20.12 -14.91 -10.37
N PHE A 211 18.86 -14.65 -9.99
CA PHE A 211 18.43 -14.74 -8.60
C PHE A 211 18.54 -16.17 -8.03
N GLY A 212 18.41 -17.20 -8.86
CA GLY A 212 18.58 -18.60 -8.48
C GLY A 212 20.00 -18.98 -8.04
N ALA A 213 21.02 -18.14 -8.32
CA ALA A 213 22.36 -18.31 -7.76
C ALA A 213 22.49 -17.74 -6.33
N TYR A 214 21.46 -17.04 -5.83
CA TYR A 214 21.44 -16.41 -4.52
C TYR A 214 20.43 -17.07 -3.60
N LEU A 215 19.20 -17.27 -4.09
CA LEU A 215 18.08 -17.76 -3.30
C LEU A 215 17.85 -19.25 -3.51
N ASP A 216 17.33 -19.89 -2.47
CA ASP A 216 17.16 -21.32 -2.31
C ASP A 216 15.88 -21.85 -2.98
N GLU A 217 15.94 -23.12 -3.37
CA GLU A 217 14.81 -23.92 -3.84
C GLU A 217 14.60 -25.13 -2.93
N PHE A 218 13.34 -25.47 -2.67
CA PHE A 218 12.97 -26.67 -1.92
C PHE A 218 11.67 -27.26 -2.45
N LYS A 219 11.73 -28.51 -2.91
CA LYS A 219 10.59 -29.21 -3.53
C LYS A 219 9.99 -28.38 -4.67
N SER A 220 8.74 -27.94 -4.53
CA SER A 220 8.04 -27.12 -5.52
C SER A 220 8.22 -25.61 -5.31
N ILE A 221 8.89 -25.21 -4.23
CA ILE A 221 9.02 -23.83 -3.78
C ILE A 221 10.37 -23.27 -4.21
N ASN A 222 10.36 -22.12 -4.89
CA ASN A 222 11.57 -21.47 -5.36
C ASN A 222 11.57 -20.00 -4.93
N ASN A 223 12.42 -19.65 -3.95
CA ASN A 223 12.50 -18.29 -3.42
C ASN A 223 13.00 -17.26 -4.45
N SER A 224 13.64 -17.72 -5.53
CA SER A 224 14.21 -16.87 -6.58
C SER A 224 13.22 -16.48 -7.68
N SER A 225 12.02 -17.03 -7.67
CA SER A 225 11.03 -16.83 -8.72
C SER A 225 9.67 -16.44 -8.16
N VAL A 226 8.98 -15.57 -8.89
CA VAL A 226 7.56 -15.25 -8.71
C VAL A 226 6.84 -15.47 -10.03
N ASN A 227 5.54 -15.69 -9.99
CA ASN A 227 4.75 -15.82 -11.20
C ASN A 227 4.67 -14.46 -11.92
N THR A 228 5.32 -14.38 -13.08
CA THR A 228 5.36 -13.19 -13.94
C THR A 228 4.46 -13.31 -15.17
N ALA A 229 3.70 -14.40 -15.27
CA ALA A 229 2.82 -14.69 -16.40
C ALA A 229 1.33 -14.55 -16.06
N LYS A 230 0.97 -14.57 -14.76
CA LYS A 230 -0.40 -14.45 -14.28
C LYS A 230 -0.52 -13.31 -13.26
N VAL A 231 -1.64 -12.59 -13.36
CA VAL A 231 -2.06 -11.62 -12.34
C VAL A 231 -2.65 -12.34 -11.14
N ASP A 232 -2.53 -11.74 -9.96
CA ASP A 232 -3.16 -12.21 -8.72
C ASP A 232 -2.84 -13.68 -8.35
N GLU A 233 -1.71 -14.22 -8.84
CA GLU A 233 -1.23 -15.55 -8.46
C GLU A 233 -0.59 -15.51 -7.08
N ILE A 234 -0.89 -16.51 -6.26
CA ILE A 234 -0.25 -16.69 -4.96
C ILE A 234 1.11 -17.36 -5.16
N ASP A 235 2.18 -16.66 -4.79
CA ASP A 235 3.53 -17.22 -4.73
C ASP A 235 3.86 -17.67 -3.30
N GLN A 236 4.58 -18.78 -3.19
CA GLN A 236 4.99 -19.37 -1.91
C GLN A 236 6.49 -19.23 -1.72
N PHE A 237 6.90 -18.98 -0.47
CA PHE A 237 8.30 -18.84 -0.05
C PHE A 237 8.58 -19.70 1.17
N ILE A 238 9.82 -20.16 1.30
CA ILE A 238 10.24 -21.03 2.39
C ILE A 238 11.45 -20.47 3.14
N HIS A 239 11.34 -20.44 4.46
CA HIS A 239 12.43 -20.06 5.35
C HIS A 239 13.45 -21.19 5.52
N ALA A 240 14.73 -20.85 5.59
CA ALA A 240 15.73 -21.77 6.12
C ALA A 240 15.47 -22.06 7.62
N THR A 241 15.60 -23.32 7.99
CA THR A 241 15.51 -23.81 9.37
C THR A 241 16.91 -24.03 9.94
N ALA A 242 17.03 -24.21 11.26
CA ALA A 242 18.33 -24.57 11.86
C ALA A 242 18.90 -25.87 11.28
N GLU A 243 18.01 -26.79 10.88
CA GLU A 243 18.36 -28.06 10.25
C GLU A 243 18.83 -27.87 8.81
N SER A 244 18.13 -27.07 8.00
CA SER A 244 18.54 -26.81 6.62
C SER A 244 19.83 -26.00 6.52
N MET A 245 20.14 -25.19 7.54
CA MET A 245 21.38 -24.41 7.63
C MET A 245 22.60 -25.24 8.05
N ALA A 246 22.41 -26.50 8.45
CA ALA A 246 23.51 -27.37 8.86
C ALA A 246 24.44 -27.65 7.67
N HIS A 247 25.74 -27.75 7.95
CA HIS A 247 26.75 -27.92 6.90
C HIS A 247 26.63 -29.27 6.15
N ASP A 248 26.06 -30.26 6.81
CA ASP A 248 25.82 -31.63 6.35
C ASP A 248 24.38 -31.89 5.91
N ALA A 249 23.55 -30.84 5.79
CA ALA A 249 22.20 -30.97 5.25
C ALA A 249 22.24 -31.51 3.82
N GLU A 250 21.35 -32.46 3.51
CA GLU A 250 21.25 -33.10 2.19
C GLU A 250 20.82 -32.09 1.11
N THR A 251 19.97 -31.14 1.49
CA THR A 251 19.56 -29.99 0.67
C THR A 251 19.81 -28.72 1.48
N PRO A 252 21.07 -28.23 1.57
CA PRO A 252 21.39 -27.09 2.41
C PRO A 252 20.62 -25.86 1.92
N ARG A 253 20.07 -25.09 2.85
CA ARG A 253 19.37 -23.82 2.61
C ARG A 253 19.72 -22.84 3.72
N ASN A 254 20.03 -21.62 3.34
CA ASN A 254 20.46 -20.57 4.26
C ASN A 254 19.79 -19.22 4.03
N ASP A 255 18.80 -19.15 3.13
CA ASP A 255 17.95 -17.99 2.94
C ASP A 255 17.21 -17.61 4.22
N ARG A 256 17.42 -16.36 4.64
CA ARG A 256 16.62 -15.71 5.67
C ARG A 256 15.86 -14.56 5.03
N PHE A 257 14.67 -14.27 5.51
CA PHE A 257 13.95 -13.09 5.06
C PHE A 257 13.15 -12.45 6.18
N ILE A 258 12.68 -11.24 5.93
CA ILE A 258 11.68 -10.58 6.75
C ILE A 258 10.47 -10.28 5.88
N THR A 259 9.28 -10.55 6.40
CA THR A 259 8.02 -10.29 5.73
C THR A 259 7.50 -8.90 6.07
N ILE A 260 6.80 -8.30 5.12
CA ILE A 260 6.02 -7.08 5.30
C ILE A 260 4.57 -7.46 5.07
N THR A 261 3.71 -7.12 6.03
CA THR A 261 2.28 -7.40 5.96
C THR A 261 1.49 -6.16 5.57
N ARG A 262 0.27 -6.38 5.07
CA ARG A 262 -0.71 -5.32 4.83
C ARG A 262 -0.93 -4.48 6.09
N ASP A 263 -1.19 -5.13 7.22
CA ASP A 263 -1.55 -4.45 8.45
C ASP A 263 -0.42 -3.53 8.95
N GLU A 264 0.85 -3.90 8.76
CA GLU A 264 2.00 -3.04 9.09
C GLU A 264 2.06 -1.76 8.24
N ILE A 265 1.66 -1.84 6.97
CA ILE A 265 1.59 -0.67 6.08
C ILE A 265 0.43 0.24 6.49
N TRP A 266 -0.77 -0.33 6.62
CA TRP A 266 -1.98 0.47 6.82
C TRP A 266 -2.14 0.98 8.25
N SER A 267 -1.62 0.28 9.26
CA SER A 267 -1.59 0.80 10.64
C SER A 267 -0.80 2.10 10.75
N ALA A 268 0.23 2.30 9.92
CA ALA A 268 0.98 3.55 9.91
C ALA A 268 0.28 4.65 9.09
N ILE A 269 -0.36 4.27 7.98
CA ILE A 269 -1.04 5.22 7.08
C ILE A 269 -2.30 5.78 7.71
N MET A 270 -3.13 4.94 8.33
CA MET A 270 -4.42 5.35 8.90
C MET A 270 -4.30 6.24 10.14
N LEU A 271 -3.12 6.29 10.77
CA LEU A 271 -2.83 7.22 11.86
C LEU A 271 -2.59 8.66 11.39
N ARG A 272 -2.56 8.93 10.08
CA ARG A 272 -2.37 10.27 9.54
C ARG A 272 -3.67 11.06 9.61
N ASP A 273 -3.59 12.33 10.00
CA ASP A 273 -4.74 13.27 10.08
C ASP A 273 -5.62 13.31 8.83
N GLU A 274 -5.04 13.00 7.66
CA GLU A 274 -5.78 12.98 6.41
C GLU A 274 -6.78 11.82 6.28
N PHE A 275 -6.65 10.77 7.08
CA PHE A 275 -7.60 9.67 7.18
C PHE A 275 -8.54 9.78 8.38
N ASP A 276 -8.24 10.66 9.33
CA ASP A 276 -9.07 10.86 10.50
C ASP A 276 -10.44 11.44 10.10
N ALA A 277 -11.46 10.61 10.19
CA ALA A 277 -12.85 10.93 9.89
C ALA A 277 -13.46 11.98 10.85
N SER A 278 -12.87 12.17 12.03
CA SER A 278 -13.33 13.11 13.05
C SER A 278 -12.88 14.55 12.79
N LEU A 279 -11.82 14.75 12.00
CA LEU A 279 -11.28 16.08 11.72
C LEU A 279 -12.13 16.83 10.68
N THR A 280 -12.79 17.91 11.13
CA THR A 280 -13.56 18.81 10.27
C THR A 280 -12.74 19.98 9.72
N THR A 281 -11.46 20.06 10.04
CA THR A 281 -10.60 21.26 9.94
C THR A 281 -9.89 21.45 8.61
N GLY A 282 -10.33 20.83 7.52
CA GLY A 282 -9.67 20.99 6.23
C GLY A 282 -8.62 19.92 5.90
N THR A 283 -8.25 19.09 6.87
CA THR A 283 -7.14 18.12 6.75
C THR A 283 -7.60 16.71 6.38
N SER A 284 -8.80 16.30 6.79
CA SER A 284 -9.37 14.98 6.47
C SER A 284 -9.68 14.86 4.97
N LYS A 285 -8.87 14.11 4.24
CA LYS A 285 -9.11 13.76 2.83
C LYS A 285 -10.35 12.89 2.69
N THR A 286 -10.60 12.01 3.65
CA THR A 286 -11.82 11.20 3.73
C THR A 286 -13.06 12.10 3.64
N ARG A 287 -13.23 13.05 4.58
CA ARG A 287 -14.38 13.97 4.56
C ARG A 287 -14.42 14.83 3.30
N ARG A 288 -13.25 15.30 2.86
CA ARG A 288 -13.14 16.15 1.68
C ARG A 288 -13.66 15.47 0.41
N VAL A 289 -13.25 14.22 0.18
CA VAL A 289 -13.69 13.45 -1.00
C VAL A 289 -15.15 13.04 -0.86
N THR A 290 -15.62 12.64 0.33
CA THR A 290 -17.06 12.35 0.54
C THR A 290 -17.94 13.58 0.25
N GLU A 291 -17.54 14.77 0.70
CA GLU A 291 -18.25 16.02 0.37
C GLU A 291 -18.22 16.31 -1.13
N ALA A 292 -17.08 16.14 -1.78
CA ALA A 292 -16.94 16.36 -3.22
C ALA A 292 -17.85 15.43 -4.03
N LEU A 293 -17.92 14.15 -3.66
CA LEU A 293 -18.80 13.17 -4.29
C LEU A 293 -20.29 13.56 -4.11
N ALA A 294 -20.69 13.97 -2.91
CA ALA A 294 -22.05 14.48 -2.66
C ALA A 294 -22.35 15.74 -3.50
N ARG A 295 -21.37 16.65 -3.64
CA ARG A 295 -21.53 17.86 -4.46
C ARG A 295 -21.62 17.54 -5.93
N CYS A 296 -20.82 16.61 -6.43
CA CYS A 296 -20.89 16.12 -7.81
C CYS A 296 -22.30 15.58 -8.13
N LEU A 297 -22.90 14.80 -7.22
CA LEU A 297 -24.29 14.33 -7.36
C LEU A 297 -25.31 15.48 -7.26
N ALA A 298 -25.14 16.44 -6.34
CA ALA A 298 -26.04 17.59 -6.26
C ALA A 298 -26.01 18.41 -7.55
N GLN A 299 -24.85 18.56 -8.20
CA GLN A 299 -24.73 19.22 -9.50
C GLN A 299 -25.37 18.40 -10.62
N TYR A 300 -25.21 17.08 -10.60
CA TYR A 300 -25.96 16.19 -11.50
C TYR A 300 -27.46 16.45 -11.43
N GLY A 301 -28.03 16.48 -10.22
CA GLY A 301 -29.45 16.77 -10.04
C GLY A 301 -29.82 18.18 -10.51
N ASN A 302 -29.12 19.21 -10.03
CA ASN A 302 -29.41 20.60 -10.40
C ASN A 302 -29.31 20.88 -11.90
N GLY A 303 -28.52 20.09 -12.64
CA GLY A 303 -28.34 20.21 -14.08
C GLY A 303 -29.43 19.54 -14.93
N ASN A 304 -30.43 18.88 -14.32
CA ASN A 304 -31.48 18.15 -15.05
C ASN A 304 -32.91 18.49 -14.58
N ALA A 305 -33.90 18.00 -15.34
CA ALA A 305 -35.30 18.26 -15.05
C ALA A 305 -35.74 17.61 -13.73
N ASN A 306 -36.41 18.39 -12.86
CA ASN A 306 -36.93 17.95 -11.57
C ASN A 306 -35.86 17.47 -10.57
N SER A 307 -34.62 17.93 -10.71
CA SER A 307 -33.49 17.63 -9.81
C SER A 307 -33.34 16.14 -9.50
N ARG A 308 -33.40 15.31 -10.54
CA ARG A 308 -33.33 13.85 -10.43
C ARG A 308 -31.89 13.42 -10.20
N LEU A 309 -31.67 12.54 -9.25
CA LEU A 309 -30.35 12.00 -8.94
C LEU A 309 -30.22 10.61 -9.55
N PRO A 310 -28.99 10.14 -9.86
CA PRO A 310 -28.82 8.84 -10.49
C PRO A 310 -29.20 7.71 -9.51
N PHE A 311 -29.43 6.51 -10.03
CA PHE A 311 -29.44 5.30 -9.22
C PHE A 311 -28.03 5.03 -8.67
N PRO A 312 -27.90 4.35 -7.52
CA PRO A 312 -26.63 3.81 -7.09
C PRO A 312 -26.21 2.62 -7.96
N ALA A 313 -24.91 2.34 -7.97
CA ALA A 313 -24.42 1.07 -8.50
C ALA A 313 -24.86 -0.09 -7.58
N PRO A 314 -25.10 -1.30 -8.13
CA PRO A 314 -25.37 -2.50 -7.35
C PRO A 314 -24.39 -2.72 -6.18
N MET A 315 -24.88 -3.30 -5.08
CA MET A 315 -24.01 -3.67 -3.96
C MET A 315 -23.08 -4.83 -4.36
N ASP A 316 -23.69 -5.85 -4.97
CA ASP A 316 -23.03 -6.95 -5.67
C ASP A 316 -22.80 -6.51 -7.11
N LEU A 317 -21.55 -6.43 -7.55
CA LEU A 317 -21.21 -6.00 -8.92
C LEU A 317 -21.39 -7.14 -9.94
N ASP A 318 -22.33 -8.06 -9.70
CA ASP A 318 -22.62 -9.24 -10.52
C ASP A 318 -21.38 -10.10 -10.83
N GLY A 319 -20.51 -10.25 -9.84
CA GLY A 319 -19.24 -10.99 -9.96
C GLY A 319 -18.13 -10.25 -10.71
N ASN A 320 -18.32 -8.98 -11.06
CA ASN A 320 -17.25 -8.13 -11.58
C ASN A 320 -16.25 -7.72 -10.48
N ASP A 321 -15.06 -7.29 -10.90
CA ASP A 321 -13.96 -6.94 -10.00
C ASP A 321 -14.19 -5.57 -9.35
N TYR A 322 -14.28 -5.51 -8.02
CA TYR A 322 -14.41 -4.25 -7.26
C TYR A 322 -13.26 -3.27 -7.46
N ARG A 323 -12.11 -3.72 -7.97
CA ARG A 323 -10.96 -2.86 -8.33
C ARG A 323 -11.19 -2.13 -9.64
N ASP A 324 -12.07 -2.64 -10.50
CA ASP A 324 -12.44 -1.98 -11.75
C ASP A 324 -13.53 -0.94 -11.49
N ARG A 325 -13.27 0.30 -11.91
CA ARG A 325 -14.22 1.39 -11.72
C ARG A 325 -15.41 1.29 -12.66
N ASP A 326 -15.22 0.68 -13.83
CA ASP A 326 -16.27 0.59 -14.85
C ASP A 326 -17.35 -0.42 -14.40
N SER A 327 -17.05 -1.24 -13.39
CA SER A 327 -18.02 -2.09 -12.71
C SER A 327 -18.98 -1.32 -11.79
N TYR A 328 -18.70 -0.05 -11.47
CA TYR A 328 -19.57 0.80 -10.65
C TYR A 328 -20.61 1.48 -11.55
N ASP A 329 -21.34 0.67 -12.29
CA ASP A 329 -22.41 1.09 -13.19
C ASP A 329 -23.74 1.19 -12.46
N ASP A 330 -24.50 2.25 -12.72
CA ASP A 330 -25.72 2.51 -11.97
C ASP A 330 -26.81 1.50 -12.29
N ALA A 331 -27.60 1.16 -11.27
CA ALA A 331 -28.62 0.15 -11.42
C ALA A 331 -29.73 0.62 -12.38
N SER A 332 -30.24 -0.30 -13.21
CA SER A 332 -31.37 0.01 -14.08
C SER A 332 -32.65 0.26 -13.27
N VAL A 333 -33.59 1.02 -13.87
CA VAL A 333 -34.93 1.28 -13.30
C VAL A 333 -35.64 -0.01 -12.83
N ALA A 334 -35.44 -1.13 -13.52
CA ALA A 334 -36.11 -2.38 -13.21
C ALA A 334 -35.72 -2.97 -11.84
N THR A 335 -34.54 -2.62 -11.33
CA THR A 335 -34.06 -3.08 -10.02
C THR A 335 -34.78 -2.39 -8.87
N GLY A 336 -35.28 -1.17 -9.08
CA GLY A 336 -35.81 -0.33 -8.02
C GLY A 336 -34.80 -0.07 -6.89
N GLN A 337 -33.50 -0.19 -7.17
CA GLN A 337 -32.46 -0.08 -6.16
C GLN A 337 -32.23 1.39 -5.77
N HIS A 338 -32.37 1.70 -4.48
CA HIS A 338 -32.19 3.05 -3.95
C HIS A 338 -30.97 3.21 -3.06
N PHE A 339 -30.26 2.13 -2.78
CA PHE A 339 -29.04 2.14 -1.98
C PHE A 339 -28.03 1.16 -2.55
N GLY A 340 -26.77 1.55 -2.60
CA GLY A 340 -25.69 0.72 -3.10
C GLY A 340 -24.38 1.47 -3.12
N ARG A 341 -23.52 1.08 -4.05
CA ARG A 341 -22.20 1.71 -4.23
C ARG A 341 -22.34 3.05 -4.91
N PHE A 342 -21.36 3.93 -4.67
CA PHE A 342 -21.30 5.21 -5.37
C PHE A 342 -21.11 4.96 -6.89
N PRO A 343 -21.99 5.45 -7.76
CA PRO A 343 -21.92 5.16 -9.19
C PRO A 343 -20.81 5.94 -9.88
N TYR A 344 -20.10 5.30 -10.80
CA TYR A 344 -19.16 5.92 -11.72
C TYR A 344 -19.75 6.09 -13.11
N ILE A 345 -20.41 5.06 -13.63
CA ILE A 345 -21.22 5.12 -14.85
C ILE A 345 -22.67 5.37 -14.43
N VAL A 346 -23.37 6.26 -15.13
CA VAL A 346 -24.76 6.67 -14.82
C VAL A 346 -25.68 6.58 -16.05
N ASP A 347 -25.39 5.65 -16.96
CA ASP A 347 -26.05 5.55 -18.26
C ASP A 347 -27.53 5.14 -18.15
N SER A 348 -27.86 4.31 -17.15
CA SER A 348 -29.19 3.81 -16.92
C SER A 348 -30.10 4.92 -16.41
N SER A 349 -29.60 5.76 -15.50
CA SER A 349 -30.26 6.99 -15.08
C SER A 349 -30.43 7.97 -16.24
N ASP A 350 -29.38 8.21 -17.01
CA ASP A 350 -29.42 9.16 -18.12
C ASP A 350 -30.45 8.75 -19.19
N SER A 351 -30.65 7.45 -19.40
CA SER A 351 -31.61 6.93 -20.38
C SER A 351 -33.08 7.28 -20.05
N VAL A 352 -33.39 7.59 -18.78
CA VAL A 352 -34.76 7.85 -18.32
C VAL A 352 -34.99 9.27 -17.83
N ILE A 353 -33.93 10.03 -17.55
CA ILE A 353 -34.02 11.44 -17.21
C ILE A 353 -33.97 12.27 -18.50
N PRO A 354 -35.02 13.04 -18.83
CA PRO A 354 -35.01 13.86 -20.04
C PRO A 354 -33.94 14.96 -19.99
N GLY A 355 -33.22 15.14 -21.10
CA GLY A 355 -32.30 16.26 -21.29
C GLY A 355 -30.90 16.08 -20.68
N THR A 356 -30.51 14.85 -20.33
CA THR A 356 -29.18 14.49 -19.87
C THR A 356 -28.16 14.46 -21.02
N SER A 357 -26.88 14.66 -20.68
CA SER A 357 -25.75 14.55 -21.61
C SER A 357 -25.48 13.09 -22.00
N ALA A 358 -24.99 12.87 -23.23
CA ALA A 358 -24.56 11.55 -23.72
C ALA A 358 -23.25 11.02 -23.08
N VAL A 359 -22.51 11.85 -22.33
CA VAL A 359 -21.35 11.42 -21.55
C VAL A 359 -21.85 10.61 -20.36
N THR A 360 -21.55 9.32 -20.27
CA THR A 360 -22.11 8.43 -19.22
C THR A 360 -21.28 8.37 -17.93
N GLU A 361 -20.01 8.78 -17.98
CA GLU A 361 -19.15 8.84 -16.81
C GLU A 361 -19.51 10.07 -15.94
N LEU A 362 -19.88 9.84 -14.68
CA LEU A 362 -20.39 10.88 -13.79
C LEU A 362 -19.40 12.05 -13.62
N PHE A 363 -18.10 11.76 -13.50
CA PHE A 363 -17.10 12.80 -13.24
C PHE A 363 -16.73 13.62 -14.49
N ASP A 364 -17.05 13.10 -15.68
CA ASP A 364 -16.80 13.75 -16.96
C ASP A 364 -18.01 14.57 -17.45
N LYS A 365 -19.13 14.53 -16.73
CA LYS A 365 -20.31 15.34 -17.04
C LYS A 365 -20.10 16.82 -16.76
N ASP A 366 -20.43 17.63 -17.75
CA ASP A 366 -20.64 19.06 -17.60
C ASP A 366 -22.10 19.30 -17.23
N PHE A 367 -22.36 20.00 -16.12
CA PHE A 367 -23.71 20.31 -15.69
C PHE A 367 -24.10 21.73 -16.12
N ALA A 368 -25.34 21.88 -16.59
CA ALA A 368 -25.91 23.19 -16.85
C ALA A 368 -26.08 23.93 -15.52
N ALA A 369 -25.64 25.19 -15.46
CA ALA A 369 -25.86 26.01 -14.28
C ALA A 369 -27.37 26.21 -14.02
N PRO A 370 -27.82 26.27 -12.75
CA PRO A 370 -29.23 26.42 -12.42
C PRO A 370 -29.85 27.65 -13.12
N PRO A 371 -31.13 27.62 -13.51
CA PRO A 371 -31.78 28.67 -14.31
C PRO A 371 -31.98 30.03 -13.60
N GLN A 372 -31.34 30.29 -12.46
CA GLN A 372 -31.43 31.58 -11.75
C GLN A 372 -30.07 32.31 -11.74
N ASN A 373 -29.76 32.98 -12.85
CA ASN A 373 -28.67 33.96 -13.05
C ASN A 373 -27.25 33.54 -12.62
N PRO A 374 -26.53 32.74 -13.43
CA PRO A 374 -25.08 32.79 -13.48
C PRO A 374 -24.62 33.81 -14.54
N PRO A 375 -23.49 34.51 -14.34
CA PRO A 375 -22.75 35.10 -15.46
C PRO A 375 -22.44 34.00 -16.48
N ALA A 376 -22.62 34.28 -17.78
CA ALA A 376 -22.26 33.37 -18.85
C ALA A 376 -20.80 32.88 -18.68
N GLY A 377 -20.60 31.58 -18.47
CA GLY A 377 -19.27 30.96 -18.39
C GLY A 377 -19.03 29.94 -17.25
N ASN A 378 -19.93 29.79 -16.28
CA ASN A 378 -19.77 28.78 -15.21
C ASN A 378 -20.36 27.43 -15.64
N ILE A 379 -19.54 26.59 -16.27
CA ILE A 379 -19.76 25.14 -16.26
C ILE A 379 -19.57 24.70 -14.81
N VAL A 380 -20.60 24.12 -14.21
CA VAL A 380 -20.45 23.46 -12.91
C VAL A 380 -20.19 22.00 -13.23
N ASP A 381 -19.02 21.49 -12.85
CA ASP A 381 -18.56 20.14 -13.15
C ASP A 381 -18.00 19.49 -11.87
N CYS A 382 -17.60 18.21 -11.95
CA CYS A 382 -16.91 17.54 -10.85
C CYS A 382 -15.40 17.86 -10.79
N ASN A 383 -14.91 18.85 -11.55
CA ASN A 383 -13.50 19.23 -11.64
C ASN A 383 -13.16 20.45 -10.77
N SER A 384 -14.12 21.35 -10.54
CA SER A 384 -13.94 22.60 -9.78
C SER A 384 -14.95 22.76 -8.63
N LEU A 385 -15.14 21.71 -7.84
CA LEU A 385 -16.15 21.69 -6.78
C LEU A 385 -15.73 22.52 -5.57
N PRO A 386 -16.45 23.61 -5.22
CA PRO A 386 -16.16 24.35 -4.00
C PRO A 386 -16.56 23.54 -2.78
N ILE A 387 -15.61 23.33 -1.87
CA ILE A 387 -15.76 22.50 -0.67
C ILE A 387 -15.42 23.32 0.57
N ALA A 388 -16.04 23.00 1.71
CA ALA A 388 -15.91 23.74 2.96
C ALA A 388 -14.57 23.49 3.71
N PHE A 389 -13.45 23.42 2.97
CA PHE A 389 -12.12 23.04 3.46
C PHE A 389 -11.13 24.20 3.21
N PRO A 390 -10.75 24.99 4.24
CA PRO A 390 -10.01 26.25 4.03
C PRO A 390 -8.62 26.10 3.41
N LEU A 391 -7.96 24.95 3.62
CA LEU A 391 -6.61 24.67 3.10
C LEU A 391 -6.62 24.17 1.65
N ASN A 392 -7.72 23.57 1.21
CA ASN A 392 -7.88 23.06 -0.14
C ASN A 392 -9.36 23.21 -0.56
N PRO A 393 -9.78 24.42 -0.95
CA PRO A 393 -11.20 24.79 -1.09
C PRO A 393 -11.83 24.30 -2.40
N VAL A 394 -11.07 23.65 -3.28
CA VAL A 394 -11.56 23.15 -4.57
C VAL A 394 -11.20 21.67 -4.71
N SER A 395 -12.19 20.85 -5.01
CA SER A 395 -12.00 19.43 -5.33
C SER A 395 -12.11 19.16 -6.82
N ASN A 396 -11.25 18.25 -7.29
CA ASN A 396 -11.16 17.81 -8.68
C ASN A 396 -11.28 16.29 -8.75
N LEU A 397 -12.44 15.79 -9.11
CA LEU A 397 -12.71 14.35 -9.32
C LEU A 397 -12.54 13.93 -10.79
N ARG A 398 -12.54 14.87 -11.74
CA ARG A 398 -12.46 14.58 -13.19
C ARG A 398 -11.05 14.16 -13.63
N THR A 399 -10.02 14.84 -13.15
CA THR A 399 -8.65 14.61 -13.62
C THR A 399 -8.09 13.34 -13.01
N SER A 400 -7.77 12.32 -13.82
CA SER A 400 -7.29 11.00 -13.35
C SER A 400 -6.01 11.03 -12.49
N THR A 401 -5.24 12.12 -12.56
CA THR A 401 -4.02 12.33 -11.77
C THR A 401 -4.21 13.28 -10.59
N SER A 402 -5.41 13.83 -10.37
CA SER A 402 -5.68 14.63 -9.19
C SER A 402 -5.66 13.77 -7.94
N GLU A 403 -5.34 14.38 -6.80
CA GLU A 403 -5.32 13.70 -5.52
C GLU A 403 -6.67 13.05 -5.16
N ASP A 404 -7.77 13.76 -5.42
CA ASP A 404 -9.12 13.36 -5.01
C ASP A 404 -9.60 12.20 -5.86
N ARG A 405 -9.30 12.25 -7.16
CA ARG A 405 -9.59 11.16 -8.07
C ARG A 405 -8.78 9.93 -7.71
N ILE A 406 -7.48 10.07 -7.41
CA ILE A 406 -6.65 8.94 -6.96
C ILE A 406 -7.15 8.38 -5.62
N TYR A 407 -7.56 9.24 -4.69
CA TYR A 407 -8.13 8.81 -3.41
C TYR A 407 -9.39 7.97 -3.62
N TRP A 408 -10.32 8.46 -4.46
CA TRP A 408 -11.53 7.72 -4.83
C TRP A 408 -11.20 6.41 -5.55
N GLU A 409 -10.33 6.41 -6.55
CA GLU A 409 -9.95 5.18 -7.29
C GLU A 409 -9.44 4.08 -6.37
N ASN A 410 -8.68 4.47 -5.35
CA ASN A 410 -8.12 3.56 -4.37
C ASN A 410 -9.13 3.09 -3.31
N ARG A 411 -10.27 3.76 -3.12
CA ARG A 411 -11.24 3.48 -2.06
C ARG A 411 -12.70 3.45 -2.53
N LYS A 412 -12.93 3.31 -3.83
CA LYS A 412 -14.27 3.32 -4.44
C LYS A 412 -15.19 2.25 -3.83
N ASP A 413 -14.62 1.14 -3.38
CA ASP A 413 -15.34 0.06 -2.69
C ASP A 413 -15.81 0.41 -1.27
N HIS A 414 -15.40 1.56 -0.73
CA HIS A 414 -15.82 2.12 0.57
C HIS A 414 -16.85 3.24 0.43
N PHE A 415 -17.15 3.69 -0.79
CA PHE A 415 -18.15 4.74 -1.01
C PHE A 415 -19.51 4.15 -1.37
N PHE A 416 -20.52 4.55 -0.61
CA PHE A 416 -21.92 4.17 -0.78
C PHE A 416 -22.79 5.40 -1.00
N TYR A 417 -23.93 5.17 -1.63
CA TYR A 417 -24.87 6.21 -2.00
C TYR A 417 -26.30 5.69 -1.85
N ALA A 418 -27.15 6.51 -1.23
CA ALA A 418 -28.58 6.27 -1.18
C ALA A 418 -29.34 7.45 -1.77
N VAL A 419 -30.34 7.15 -2.59
CA VAL A 419 -31.22 8.13 -3.21
C VAL A 419 -32.65 7.98 -2.71
N SER A 420 -33.27 9.09 -2.34
CA SER A 420 -34.67 9.11 -1.95
C SER A 420 -35.59 8.66 -3.07
N SER A 421 -36.71 8.03 -2.71
CA SER A 421 -37.71 7.58 -3.67
C SER A 421 -38.23 8.73 -4.53
N ASP A 422 -38.41 9.91 -3.94
CA ASP A 422 -38.91 11.12 -4.63
C ASP A 422 -37.86 11.78 -5.56
N TYR A 423 -36.59 11.36 -5.44
CA TYR A 423 -35.45 11.93 -6.18
C TYR A 423 -34.82 10.97 -7.20
N ARG A 424 -35.26 9.70 -7.25
CA ARG A 424 -34.76 8.72 -8.23
C ARG A 424 -34.94 9.19 -9.68
N PRO A 425 -34.17 8.65 -10.64
CA PRO A 425 -34.19 9.06 -12.05
C PRO A 425 -35.58 9.17 -12.70
N ASN A 426 -36.45 8.19 -12.48
CA ASN A 426 -37.77 8.12 -13.10
C ASN A 426 -38.93 8.54 -12.16
N ALA A 427 -38.65 9.27 -11.08
CA ALA A 427 -39.70 9.81 -10.22
C ALA A 427 -40.60 10.77 -11.01
N GLY A 428 -41.92 10.65 -10.83
CA GLY A 428 -42.92 11.54 -11.42
C GLY A 428 -42.66 13.01 -11.05
N PRO A 429 -43.18 13.98 -11.81
CA PRO A 429 -42.83 15.40 -11.64
C PRO A 429 -43.00 15.85 -10.19
N ALA A 430 -41.98 16.51 -9.65
CA ALA A 430 -42.03 17.11 -8.32
C ALA A 430 -42.72 18.48 -8.38
N ASP A 431 -43.13 19.00 -7.22
CA ASP A 431 -43.42 20.44 -7.08
C ASP A 431 -42.15 21.23 -7.47
N ASP A 432 -42.27 22.04 -8.53
CA ASP A 432 -41.18 22.85 -9.10
C ASP A 432 -41.11 24.25 -8.49
N THR A 433 -41.85 24.49 -7.40
CA THR A 433 -41.79 25.75 -6.67
C THR A 433 -40.41 25.91 -6.01
N ALA A 434 -39.64 26.89 -6.48
CA ALA A 434 -38.32 27.20 -5.97
C ALA A 434 -38.33 27.36 -4.43
N GLY A 435 -37.41 26.66 -3.75
CA GLY A 435 -37.29 26.66 -2.29
C GLY A 435 -38.26 25.76 -1.52
N ALA A 436 -39.18 25.05 -2.18
CA ALA A 436 -40.04 24.07 -1.52
C ALA A 436 -39.31 22.71 -1.34
N PRO A 437 -39.46 22.03 -0.18
CA PRO A 437 -39.06 20.64 -0.02
C PRO A 437 -39.81 19.75 -1.00
N ARG A 438 -39.11 18.88 -1.74
CA ARG A 438 -39.80 17.93 -2.67
C ARG A 438 -40.14 16.60 -2.05
N CYS A 439 -39.71 16.36 -0.81
CA CYS A 439 -40.05 15.16 -0.08
C CYS A 439 -41.55 15.14 0.24
N ALA A 440 -42.27 14.18 -0.32
CA ALA A 440 -43.71 13.98 -0.16
C ALA A 440 -44.03 12.65 0.55
N GLY A 441 -43.12 12.21 1.43
CA GLY A 441 -43.23 10.96 2.18
C GLY A 441 -42.42 9.80 1.60
N GLY A 442 -41.71 10.00 0.47
CA GLY A 442 -40.83 9.01 -0.15
C GLY A 442 -39.34 9.27 0.07
N CYS A 443 -38.96 10.07 1.06
CA CYS A 443 -37.55 10.40 1.29
C CYS A 443 -36.93 9.61 2.44
N LEU A 444 -35.63 9.36 2.29
CA LEU A 444 -34.78 8.91 3.37
C LEU A 444 -34.63 10.01 4.42
N THR A 445 -34.26 9.60 5.63
CA THR A 445 -34.09 10.51 6.77
C THR A 445 -32.73 10.36 7.41
N VAL A 446 -32.26 11.45 8.04
CA VAL A 446 -31.09 11.47 8.92
C VAL A 446 -31.45 12.33 10.13
N ALA A 447 -31.36 11.76 11.32
CA ALA A 447 -31.86 12.33 12.57
C ALA A 447 -33.32 12.84 12.46
N GLY A 448 -34.15 12.15 11.67
CA GLY A 448 -35.55 12.52 11.40
C GLY A 448 -35.75 13.65 10.38
N ILE A 449 -34.67 14.21 9.80
CA ILE A 449 -34.72 15.22 8.75
C ILE A 449 -34.72 14.54 7.38
N GLN A 450 -35.61 14.96 6.48
CA GLN A 450 -35.69 14.41 5.12
C GLN A 450 -34.57 14.96 4.22
N HIS A 451 -34.03 14.10 3.37
CA HIS A 451 -32.96 14.45 2.44
C HIS A 451 -33.23 13.86 1.06
N ALA A 452 -32.69 14.49 0.01
CA ALA A 452 -32.75 13.95 -1.35
C ALA A 452 -31.88 12.71 -1.53
N ALA A 453 -30.73 12.69 -0.85
CA ALA A 453 -29.77 11.60 -0.88
C ALA A 453 -28.77 11.68 0.27
N VAL A 454 -28.03 10.60 0.49
CA VAL A 454 -26.83 10.56 1.33
C VAL A 454 -25.67 9.92 0.59
N VAL A 455 -24.47 10.44 0.81
CA VAL A 455 -23.21 9.81 0.39
C VAL A 455 -22.45 9.42 1.65
N ILE A 456 -22.00 8.17 1.68
CA ILE A 456 -21.38 7.54 2.83
C ILE A 456 -20.00 7.07 2.41
N TYR A 457 -18.99 7.41 3.20
CA TYR A 457 -17.73 6.69 3.21
C TYR A 457 -17.72 5.76 4.41
N SER A 458 -17.56 4.47 4.15
CA SER A 458 -17.43 3.44 5.16
C SER A 458 -16.07 3.53 5.85
N GLY A 459 -16.08 3.68 7.18
CA GLY A 459 -14.86 3.80 7.97
C GLY A 459 -14.06 2.51 8.07
N GLU A 460 -13.06 2.50 8.95
CA GLU A 460 -12.31 1.28 9.28
C GLU A 460 -13.22 0.16 9.77
N LYS A 461 -12.87 -1.10 9.47
CA LYS A 461 -13.62 -2.27 9.92
C LYS A 461 -13.82 -2.26 11.43
N GLN A 462 -15.06 -2.41 11.87
CA GLN A 462 -15.42 -2.54 13.27
C GLN A 462 -15.65 -4.01 13.66
N GLY A 463 -15.11 -4.42 14.81
CA GLY A 463 -15.33 -5.76 15.34
C GLY A 463 -14.90 -6.88 14.38
N GLY A 464 -15.75 -7.89 14.19
CA GLY A 464 -15.49 -9.04 13.30
C GLY A 464 -15.90 -8.83 11.84
N GLN A 465 -16.05 -7.59 11.38
CA GLN A 465 -16.39 -7.29 9.98
C GLN A 465 -15.34 -7.88 9.02
N ARG A 466 -15.84 -8.44 7.91
CA ARG A 466 -15.04 -8.97 6.81
C ARG A 466 -15.43 -8.25 5.52
N ARG A 467 -14.45 -7.87 4.72
CA ARG A 467 -14.62 -7.14 3.46
C ARG A 467 -13.88 -7.90 2.34
N HIS A 468 -14.19 -9.18 2.20
CA HIS A 468 -13.46 -10.10 1.35
C HIS A 468 -14.01 -10.18 -0.06
N ALA A 469 -13.12 -10.26 -1.04
CA ALA A 469 -13.44 -10.51 -2.43
C ALA A 469 -12.57 -11.64 -3.01
N PRO A 470 -13.07 -12.42 -3.98
CA PRO A 470 -12.33 -13.51 -4.60
C PRO A 470 -11.29 -12.99 -5.60
N VAL A 471 -10.19 -12.43 -5.11
CA VAL A 471 -9.14 -11.82 -5.96
C VAL A 471 -8.22 -12.87 -6.58
N ALA A 472 -7.67 -13.78 -5.75
CA ALA A 472 -6.87 -14.88 -6.25
C ALA A 472 -7.75 -16.08 -6.65
N PRO A 473 -7.31 -16.96 -7.57
CA PRO A 473 -8.12 -18.11 -8.01
C PRO A 473 -8.55 -19.08 -6.90
N SER A 474 -7.85 -19.10 -5.76
CA SER A 474 -8.19 -19.93 -4.61
C SER A 474 -9.08 -19.23 -3.58
N ASP A 475 -9.36 -17.94 -3.76
CA ASP A 475 -10.25 -17.17 -2.91
C ASP A 475 -11.70 -17.50 -3.27
N THR A 476 -12.49 -17.85 -2.27
CA THR A 476 -13.91 -18.25 -2.46
C THR A 476 -14.88 -17.43 -1.62
N GLU A 477 -14.39 -16.67 -0.65
CA GLU A 477 -15.21 -15.82 0.21
C GLU A 477 -15.45 -14.46 -0.46
N GLU A 478 -16.73 -14.14 -0.63
CA GLU A 478 -17.22 -12.85 -1.10
C GLU A 478 -18.14 -12.26 -0.03
N THR A 479 -17.70 -11.17 0.60
CA THR A 479 -18.48 -10.41 1.59
C THR A 479 -18.54 -8.93 1.26
N LYS A 480 -17.92 -8.48 0.17
CA LYS A 480 -18.06 -7.12 -0.33
C LYS A 480 -19.47 -6.86 -0.87
N ASN A 481 -20.22 -7.88 -1.25
CA ASN A 481 -21.62 -7.75 -1.66
C ASN A 481 -22.62 -7.51 -0.51
N ASP A 482 -22.17 -7.49 0.75
CA ASP A 482 -23.01 -7.31 1.93
C ASP A 482 -22.72 -5.94 2.60
N PHE A 483 -23.65 -5.00 2.45
CA PHE A 483 -23.48 -3.64 2.99
C PHE A 483 -23.38 -3.59 4.51
N THR A 484 -23.90 -4.61 5.22
CA THR A 484 -23.84 -4.66 6.69
C THR A 484 -22.41 -4.87 7.21
N ARG A 485 -21.46 -5.16 6.31
CA ARG A 485 -20.01 -5.23 6.58
C ARG A 485 -19.30 -3.88 6.46
N TYR A 486 -20.02 -2.83 6.07
CA TYR A 486 -19.47 -1.52 5.74
C TYR A 486 -20.20 -0.38 6.44
N VAL A 487 -21.52 -0.34 6.32
CA VAL A 487 -22.29 0.87 6.64
C VAL A 487 -22.93 0.74 8.01
N GLU A 488 -22.62 1.69 8.90
CA GLU A 488 -23.14 1.75 10.26
C GLU A 488 -24.16 2.88 10.43
N VAL A 489 -25.38 2.64 9.94
CA VAL A 489 -26.53 3.53 10.12
C VAL A 489 -27.68 2.84 10.85
N VAL A 490 -28.65 3.62 11.35
CA VAL A 490 -29.83 3.10 12.05
C VAL A 490 -30.62 2.08 11.21
N ASN A 491 -30.96 2.40 9.96
CA ASN A 491 -31.69 1.51 9.07
C ASN A 491 -31.56 1.88 7.57
N ALA A 492 -30.66 1.20 6.86
CA ALA A 492 -30.58 1.30 5.40
C ALA A 492 -31.68 0.44 4.74
N ALA A 493 -32.85 1.02 4.49
CA ALA A 493 -34.03 0.28 4.03
C ALA A 493 -34.01 -0.14 2.54
N GLY A 494 -32.99 0.25 1.75
CA GLY A 494 -32.85 -0.13 0.33
C GLY A 494 -33.93 0.38 -0.64
N THR A 495 -34.98 1.02 -0.12
CA THR A 495 -36.21 1.43 -0.82
C THR A 495 -36.35 2.95 -1.01
N GLY A 496 -35.32 3.70 -0.62
CA GLY A 496 -35.31 5.17 -0.71
C GLY A 496 -36.01 5.88 0.46
N THR A 497 -36.35 5.17 1.54
CA THR A 497 -37.03 5.70 2.74
C THR A 497 -36.34 5.33 4.07
N GLY A 498 -35.07 4.90 4.02
CA GLY A 498 -34.31 4.46 5.19
C GLY A 498 -33.94 5.59 6.16
N ASP A 499 -33.52 5.22 7.36
CA ASP A 499 -32.89 6.11 8.35
C ASP A 499 -31.37 5.92 8.30
N TYR A 500 -30.69 6.91 7.74
CA TYR A 500 -29.25 6.92 7.53
C TYR A 500 -28.51 7.70 8.63
N THR A 501 -29.12 7.88 9.80
CA THR A 501 -28.44 8.43 10.98
C THR A 501 -27.18 7.60 11.30
N PRO A 502 -25.98 8.20 11.30
CA PRO A 502 -24.75 7.48 11.59
C PRO A 502 -24.74 6.93 13.02
N THR A 503 -24.23 5.71 13.17
CA THR A 503 -24.07 5.00 14.46
C THR A 503 -22.63 4.53 14.70
N GLY A 504 -21.74 4.69 13.71
CA GLY A 504 -20.37 4.20 13.73
C GLY A 504 -19.33 5.26 13.33
N ASN A 505 -18.26 4.83 12.67
CA ASN A 505 -17.11 5.64 12.27
C ASN A 505 -17.22 6.13 10.81
N ASP A 506 -18.36 5.93 10.17
CA ASP A 506 -18.65 6.39 8.81
C ASP A 506 -18.68 7.92 8.69
N VAL A 507 -18.25 8.40 7.54
CA VAL A 507 -18.40 9.81 7.16
C VAL A 507 -19.58 9.94 6.23
N ILE A 508 -20.56 10.77 6.61
CA ILE A 508 -21.79 10.94 5.83
C ILE A 508 -22.02 12.43 5.49
N PHE A 509 -22.33 12.68 4.22
CA PHE A 509 -22.82 13.96 3.73
C PHE A 509 -24.23 13.81 3.15
N CYS A 510 -25.06 14.80 3.45
CA CYS A 510 -26.48 14.82 3.13
C CYS A 510 -26.71 15.79 1.98
N ILE A 511 -27.50 15.38 0.97
CA ILE A 511 -28.00 16.26 -0.08
C ILE A 511 -29.40 16.73 0.34
N THR A 512 -29.57 18.05 0.47
CA THR A 512 -30.84 18.66 0.92
C THR A 512 -31.96 18.40 -0.09
N ASP A 513 -33.19 18.36 0.41
CA ASP A 513 -34.41 18.20 -0.41
C ASP A 513 -34.95 19.53 -0.97
N THR A 514 -34.08 20.53 -1.10
CA THR A 514 -34.40 21.86 -1.61
C THR A 514 -34.17 21.95 -3.11
N ASP A 515 -34.75 22.97 -3.75
CA ASP A 515 -34.40 23.38 -5.11
C ASP A 515 -33.75 24.77 -5.09
N PRO A 516 -32.44 24.92 -5.39
CA PRO A 516 -31.51 23.85 -5.82
C PRO A 516 -31.09 22.90 -4.69
N LEU A 517 -30.63 21.71 -5.07
CA LEU A 517 -29.98 20.75 -4.18
C LEU A 517 -28.69 21.36 -3.63
N SER A 518 -28.47 21.18 -2.33
CA SER A 518 -27.25 21.62 -1.65
C SER A 518 -26.68 20.50 -0.79
N VAL A 519 -25.40 20.60 -0.42
CA VAL A 519 -24.71 19.58 0.38
C VAL A 519 -24.39 20.14 1.75
N VAL A 520 -24.72 19.36 2.77
CA VAL A 520 -24.45 19.67 4.18
C VAL A 520 -23.82 18.46 4.86
N PRO A 521 -22.98 18.64 5.89
CA PRO A 521 -22.67 17.55 6.81
C PRO A 521 -23.97 16.99 7.39
N CYS A 522 -24.08 15.67 7.44
CA CYS A 522 -25.22 15.05 8.10
C CYS A 522 -25.17 15.33 9.62
N PRO A 523 -26.34 15.57 10.25
CA PRO A 523 -26.45 15.89 11.68
C PRO A 523 -26.04 14.76 12.62
#